data_AF-A0A656K3R1-F1
#
_entry.id   AF-A0A656K3R1-F1
#
_cell.length_a   1.000
_cell.length_b   1.000
_cell.length_c   1.000
_cell.angle_alpha   90.00
_cell.angle_beta   90.00
_cell.angle_gamma   90.00
#
_symmetry.space_group_name_H-M   'P 1'
#
loop_
_entity.id
_entity.type
_entity.pdbx_description
1 polymer ?
#
loop_
_entity_poly.entity_id
_entity_poly.type
_entity_poly.pdbx_seq_one_letter_code
_entity_poly.pdbx_strand_id
1 'polypeptide(L)'
;SNADGDWLVRLGYGSSIGTDLRVDVPNWWTSQLYAEGGRYLQDKRNYFNSEWQVGRSFRLDSISPRLVVFPHVVAAVDYDSKMRSEVDSLGRSSTSSGNAGGIGVGTGVRYWFREDKYKAPQSYVDFSVQYREKVFGDDRAEGVFARMTFSW
;
A
#
# COMPACT_ATOMS: atom_id res chain seq x y z
N SER A 1 17.78 -26.28 14.61
CA SER A 1 16.80 -25.43 13.92
C SER A 1 16.93 -25.72 12.45
N ASN A 2 15.89 -26.27 11.81
CA ASN A 2 15.90 -26.47 10.36
C ASN A 2 15.12 -25.30 9.77
N ALA A 3 15.82 -24.22 9.46
CA ALA A 3 15.26 -23.21 8.58
C ALA A 3 15.32 -23.81 7.18
N ASP A 4 14.21 -24.39 6.71
CA ASP A 4 14.08 -24.74 5.31
C ASP A 4 14.24 -23.44 4.51
N GLY A 5 15.40 -23.31 3.88
CA GLY A 5 15.73 -22.17 3.04
C GLY A 5 14.98 -22.27 1.73
N ASP A 6 13.86 -21.55 1.61
CA ASP A 6 13.14 -21.42 0.36
C ASP A 6 13.57 -20.15 -0.39
N TRP A 7 13.75 -20.27 -1.70
CA TRP A 7 14.05 -19.17 -2.59
C TRP A 7 12.77 -18.51 -3.09
N LEU A 8 12.64 -17.21 -2.85
CA LEU A 8 11.51 -16.40 -3.29
C LEU A 8 11.87 -15.51 -4.47
N VAL A 9 11.17 -15.67 -5.58
CA VAL A 9 11.22 -14.75 -6.71
C VAL A 9 10.05 -13.77 -6.58
N ARG A 10 10.31 -12.47 -6.67
CA ARG A 10 9.29 -11.42 -6.61
C ARG A 10 9.46 -10.41 -7.74
N LEU A 11 8.34 -9.93 -8.27
CA LEU A 11 8.25 -8.90 -9.29
C LEU A 11 7.24 -7.86 -8.83
N GLY A 12 7.71 -6.63 -8.65
CA GLY A 12 6.90 -5.48 -8.27
C GLY A 12 6.79 -4.48 -9.43
N TYR A 13 5.61 -3.94 -9.62
CA TYR A 13 5.30 -2.82 -10.51
C TYR A 13 4.66 -1.69 -9.69
N GLY A 14 5.22 -0.49 -9.80
CA GLY A 14 4.69 0.72 -9.15
C GLY A 14 4.47 1.83 -10.16
N SER A 15 3.30 2.45 -10.13
CA SER A 15 2.96 3.63 -10.93
C SER A 15 2.34 4.69 -10.03
N SER A 16 2.85 5.91 -10.12
CA SER A 16 2.39 7.03 -9.30
C SER A 16 2.18 8.27 -10.16
N ILE A 17 1.05 8.94 -9.95
CA ILE A 17 0.66 10.18 -10.63
C ILE A 17 0.37 11.22 -9.55
N GLY A 18 0.99 12.40 -9.65
CA GLY A 18 0.67 13.52 -8.76
C GLY A 18 1.07 13.29 -7.31
N THR A 19 2.09 12.49 -7.04
CA THR A 19 2.67 12.30 -5.69
C THR A 19 3.65 13.40 -5.29
N ASP A 20 4.15 14.13 -6.28
CA ASP A 20 5.11 15.21 -6.09
C ASP A 20 4.42 16.51 -5.72
N LEU A 21 5.17 17.40 -5.04
CA LEU A 21 4.68 18.73 -4.68
C LEU A 21 4.42 19.53 -5.95
N ARG A 22 3.13 19.80 -6.22
CA ARG A 22 2.72 20.73 -7.27
C ARG A 22 2.60 22.13 -6.69
N VAL A 23 3.45 23.03 -7.15
CA VAL A 23 3.44 24.44 -6.72
C VAL A 23 2.51 25.31 -7.59
N ASP A 24 2.11 24.79 -8.73
CA ASP A 24 1.30 25.43 -9.77
C ASP A 24 -0.21 25.39 -9.49
N VAL A 25 -0.69 24.37 -8.78
CA VAL A 25 -2.11 24.15 -8.53
C VAL A 25 -2.42 23.94 -7.04
N PRO A 26 -3.52 24.51 -6.51
CA PRO A 26 -3.90 24.36 -5.09
C PRO A 26 -4.44 22.96 -4.77
N ASN A 27 -4.89 22.21 -5.78
CA ASN A 27 -5.29 20.82 -5.64
C ASN A 27 -5.05 20.04 -6.92
N TRP A 28 -4.76 18.75 -6.80
CA TRP A 28 -4.54 17.87 -7.95
C TRP A 28 -4.96 16.44 -7.63
N TRP A 29 -5.22 15.66 -8.69
CA TRP A 29 -5.46 14.24 -8.56
C TRP A 29 -4.16 13.50 -8.28
N THR A 30 -4.21 12.60 -7.31
CA THR A 30 -3.09 11.75 -6.95
C THR A 30 -3.55 10.29 -6.98
N SER A 31 -2.83 9.47 -7.73
CA SER A 31 -3.10 8.03 -7.84
C SER A 31 -1.79 7.27 -7.70
N GLN A 32 -1.78 6.24 -6.88
CA GLN A 32 -0.63 5.37 -6.66
C GLN A 32 -1.10 3.93 -6.80
N LEU A 33 -0.63 3.25 -7.83
CA LEU A 33 -0.86 1.83 -8.05
C LEU A 33 0.44 1.08 -7.74
N TYR A 34 0.35 0.08 -6.90
CA TYR A 34 1.40 -0.87 -6.61
C TYR A 34 0.86 -2.27 -6.81
N ALA A 35 1.62 -3.12 -7.47
CA ALA A 35 1.30 -4.53 -7.63
C ALA A 35 2.59 -5.34 -7.53
N GLU A 36 2.59 -6.34 -6.67
CA GLU A 36 3.70 -7.27 -6.48
C GLU A 36 3.19 -8.69 -6.61
N GLY A 37 3.89 -9.51 -7.39
CA GLY A 37 3.65 -10.94 -7.47
C GLY A 37 4.94 -11.69 -7.19
N GLY A 38 4.86 -12.78 -6.43
CA GLY A 38 6.02 -13.61 -6.16
C GLY A 38 5.69 -15.09 -6.05
N ARG A 39 6.71 -15.90 -6.30
CA ARG A 39 6.63 -17.36 -6.23
C ARG A 39 7.79 -17.90 -5.41
N TYR A 40 7.43 -18.72 -4.43
CA TYR A 40 8.34 -19.57 -3.69
C TYR A 40 8.71 -20.78 -4.56
N LEU A 41 10.00 -21.02 -4.74
CA LEU A 41 10.51 -22.04 -5.66
C LEU A 41 10.42 -23.45 -5.06
N GLN A 42 10.72 -23.60 -3.76
CA GLN A 42 10.58 -24.88 -3.05
C GLN A 42 9.11 -25.19 -2.73
N ASP A 43 8.39 -24.25 -2.10
CA ASP A 43 7.00 -24.47 -1.66
C ASP A 43 5.95 -24.37 -2.79
N LYS A 44 6.37 -24.00 -4.02
CA LYS A 44 5.50 -23.74 -5.19
C LYS A 44 4.34 -22.78 -4.91
N ARG A 45 4.42 -21.98 -3.85
CA ARG A 45 3.40 -21.02 -3.42
C ARG A 45 3.55 -19.73 -4.21
N ASN A 46 2.45 -19.25 -4.79
CA ASN A 46 2.38 -17.95 -5.44
C ASN A 46 1.62 -17.01 -4.53
N TYR A 47 2.15 -15.82 -4.31
CA TYR A 47 1.41 -14.72 -3.73
C TYR A 47 1.35 -13.60 -4.74
N PHE A 48 0.26 -12.85 -4.71
CA PHE A 48 0.08 -11.64 -5.48
C PHE A 48 -0.62 -10.63 -4.60
N ASN A 49 -0.05 -9.45 -4.47
CA ASN A 49 -0.60 -8.33 -3.73
C ASN A 49 -0.72 -7.16 -4.70
N SER A 50 -1.89 -6.54 -4.77
CA SER A 50 -2.06 -5.28 -5.48
C SER A 50 -2.75 -4.28 -4.58
N GLU A 51 -2.18 -3.08 -4.53
CA GLU A 51 -2.70 -1.95 -3.78
C GLU A 51 -2.85 -0.73 -4.68
N TRP A 52 -4.02 -0.13 -4.68
CA TRP A 52 -4.32 1.06 -5.45
C TRP A 52 -4.89 2.14 -4.55
N GLN A 53 -4.20 3.28 -4.47
CA GLN A 53 -4.61 4.45 -3.73
C GLN A 53 -5.00 5.56 -4.70
N VAL A 54 -6.19 6.13 -4.56
CA VAL A 54 -6.66 7.24 -5.40
C VAL A 54 -7.27 8.31 -4.52
N GLY A 55 -6.88 9.55 -4.74
CA GLY A 55 -7.40 10.65 -3.95
C GLY A 55 -7.10 12.00 -4.56
N ARG A 56 -7.34 13.03 -3.75
CA ARG A 56 -7.10 14.40 -4.16
C ARG A 56 -6.15 15.03 -3.15
N SER A 57 -5.02 15.52 -3.65
CA SER A 57 -4.07 16.27 -2.84
C SER A 57 -4.50 17.73 -2.81
N PHE A 58 -4.52 18.31 -1.61
CA PHE A 58 -4.88 19.70 -1.36
C PHE A 58 -3.72 20.39 -0.66
N ARG A 59 -3.23 21.49 -1.22
CA ARG A 59 -2.24 22.35 -0.59
C ARG A 59 -2.97 23.32 0.33
N LEU A 60 -2.65 23.32 1.62
CA LEU A 60 -3.28 24.19 2.61
C LEU A 60 -2.61 25.56 2.63
N ASP A 61 -2.76 26.31 1.52
CA ASP A 61 -2.17 27.65 1.35
C ASP A 61 -2.56 28.64 2.44
N SER A 62 -3.74 28.49 3.04
CA SER A 62 -4.23 29.36 4.11
C SER A 62 -3.50 29.16 5.46
N ILE A 63 -2.84 28.01 5.68
CA ILE A 63 -2.08 27.73 6.92
C ILE A 63 -0.58 27.73 6.61
N SER A 64 -0.18 26.98 5.60
CA SER A 64 1.18 26.94 5.11
C SER A 64 1.20 26.39 3.68
N PRO A 65 1.81 27.08 2.71
CA PRO A 65 1.93 26.59 1.33
C PRO A 65 2.76 25.30 1.22
N ARG A 66 3.34 24.82 2.33
CA ARG A 66 4.18 23.63 2.43
C ARG A 66 3.43 22.39 2.94
N LEU A 67 2.19 22.57 3.40
CA LEU A 67 1.37 21.51 3.95
C LEU A 67 0.43 20.99 2.86
N VAL A 68 0.55 19.70 2.53
CA VAL A 68 -0.31 19.01 1.58
C VAL A 68 -1.09 17.92 2.32
N VAL A 69 -2.40 17.92 2.14
CA VAL A 69 -3.29 16.90 2.70
C VAL A 69 -3.83 16.05 1.55
N PHE A 70 -3.73 14.73 1.70
CA PHE A 70 -4.06 13.73 0.68
C PHE A 70 -5.10 12.74 1.22
N PRO A 71 -6.38 13.12 1.29
CA PRO A 71 -7.47 12.18 1.46
C PRO A 71 -7.52 11.26 0.23
N HIS A 72 -7.52 9.96 0.48
CA HIS A 72 -7.52 8.94 -0.55
C HIS A 72 -8.40 7.75 -0.17
N VAL A 73 -8.88 7.06 -1.18
CA VAL A 73 -9.42 5.71 -1.05
C VAL A 73 -8.31 4.74 -1.40
N VAL A 74 -8.31 3.57 -0.77
CA VAL A 74 -7.37 2.50 -1.05
C VAL A 74 -8.14 1.22 -1.36
N ALA A 75 -7.74 0.50 -2.39
CA ALA A 75 -8.21 -0.84 -2.69
C ALA A 75 -7.01 -1.76 -2.67
N ALA A 76 -7.08 -2.83 -1.89
CA ALA A 76 -6.03 -3.82 -1.76
C ALA A 76 -6.60 -5.20 -2.10
N VAL A 77 -5.85 -5.98 -2.87
CA VAL A 77 -6.19 -7.33 -3.26
C VAL A 77 -4.97 -8.20 -3.00
N ASP A 78 -5.12 -9.14 -2.07
CA ASP A 78 -4.12 -10.11 -1.68
C ASP A 78 -4.59 -11.50 -2.10
N TYR A 79 -3.97 -12.02 -3.15
CA TYR A 79 -4.15 -13.39 -3.60
C TYR A 79 -3.01 -14.25 -3.08
N ASP A 80 -3.33 -15.17 -2.16
CA ASP A 80 -2.38 -16.18 -1.70
C ASP A 80 -2.83 -17.56 -2.20
N SER A 81 -2.04 -18.15 -3.11
CA SER A 81 -2.23 -19.53 -3.54
C SER A 81 -1.68 -20.49 -2.47
N LYS A 82 -2.08 -20.36 -1.21
CA LYS A 82 -1.98 -21.49 -0.29
C LYS A 82 -2.98 -22.54 -0.75
N MET A 83 -2.52 -23.50 -1.56
CA MET A 83 -3.17 -24.81 -1.62
C MET A 83 -2.99 -25.47 -0.26
N ARG A 84 -3.79 -25.07 0.72
CA ARG A 84 -3.84 -25.79 1.99
C ARG A 84 -4.72 -27.01 1.74
N SER A 85 -4.12 -28.06 1.18
CA SER A 85 -4.72 -29.40 1.15
C SER A 85 -4.73 -29.91 2.59
N GLU A 86 -5.74 -29.50 3.35
CA GLU A 86 -6.01 -30.12 4.64
C GLU A 86 -6.75 -31.43 4.35
N VAL A 87 -6.09 -32.54 4.66
CA VAL A 87 -6.71 -33.86 4.67
C VAL A 87 -7.27 -34.04 6.07
N ASP A 88 -8.59 -33.93 6.21
CA ASP A 88 -9.25 -34.25 7.47
C ASP A 88 -9.01 -35.74 7.82
N SER A 89 -9.14 -36.11 9.08
CA SER A 89 -9.02 -37.48 9.64
C SER A 89 -9.88 -38.55 8.94
N LEU A 90 -10.77 -38.13 8.04
CA LEU A 90 -11.64 -38.94 7.17
C LEU A 90 -11.19 -39.01 5.69
N GLY A 91 -10.00 -38.50 5.34
CA GLY A 91 -9.42 -38.59 3.99
C GLY A 91 -10.02 -37.61 2.97
N ARG A 92 -10.72 -36.56 3.42
CA ARG A 92 -11.30 -35.52 2.53
C ARG A 92 -10.31 -34.38 2.34
N SER A 93 -9.94 -34.12 1.09
CA SER A 93 -9.12 -32.97 0.69
C SER A 93 -10.00 -31.74 0.52
N SER A 94 -9.80 -30.71 1.33
CA SER A 94 -10.50 -29.43 1.19
C SER A 94 -9.56 -28.38 0.60
N THR A 95 -9.81 -27.96 -0.65
CA THR A 95 -9.01 -26.94 -1.34
C THR A 95 -9.58 -25.55 -1.05
N SER A 96 -8.95 -24.78 -0.17
CA SER A 96 -9.33 -23.36 0.05
C SER A 96 -8.34 -22.44 -0.64
N SER A 97 -8.80 -21.68 -1.65
CA SER A 97 -8.02 -20.58 -2.25
C SER A 97 -8.11 -19.36 -1.33
N GLY A 98 -6.99 -18.92 -0.75
CA GLY A 98 -6.92 -17.78 0.17
C GLY A 98 -6.92 -16.45 -0.55
N ASN A 99 -8.02 -16.12 -1.23
CA ASN A 99 -8.18 -14.82 -1.88
C ASN A 99 -8.75 -13.85 -0.85
N ALA A 100 -7.99 -12.83 -0.48
CA ALA A 100 -8.41 -11.76 0.39
C ALA A 100 -8.38 -10.42 -0.35
N GLY A 101 -9.31 -9.53 -0.03
CA GLY A 101 -9.30 -8.19 -0.57
C GLY A 101 -10.06 -7.26 0.33
N GLY A 102 -9.54 -6.04 0.41
CA GLY A 102 -10.05 -4.98 1.25
C GLY A 102 -10.14 -3.68 0.49
N ILE A 103 -11.07 -2.83 0.90
CA ILE A 103 -11.14 -1.43 0.46
C ILE A 103 -11.11 -0.55 1.69
N GLY A 104 -10.60 0.65 1.54
CA GLY A 104 -10.35 1.51 2.66
C GLY A 104 -10.32 2.96 2.26
N VAL A 105 -10.22 3.80 3.28
CA VAL A 105 -10.04 5.24 3.13
C VAL A 105 -8.90 5.67 4.04
N GLY A 106 -8.12 6.63 3.59
CA GLY A 106 -7.01 7.16 4.35
C GLY A 106 -6.84 8.64 4.12
N THR A 107 -6.06 9.25 4.97
CA THR A 107 -5.63 10.64 4.84
C THR A 107 -4.14 10.70 5.12
N GLY A 108 -3.41 11.19 4.13
CA GLY A 108 -2.01 11.58 4.26
C GLY A 108 -1.89 13.06 4.56
N VAL A 109 -0.88 13.43 5.33
CA VAL A 109 -0.44 14.81 5.55
C VAL A 109 1.05 14.83 5.29
N ARG A 110 1.48 15.63 4.33
CA ARG A 110 2.88 15.83 3.98
C ARG A 110 3.27 17.27 4.23
N TYR A 111 4.34 17.45 5.00
CA TYR A 111 4.92 18.74 5.28
C TYR A 111 6.33 18.81 4.70
N TRP A 112 6.53 19.73 3.76
CA TRP A 112 7.82 19.99 3.13
C TRP A 112 8.58 21.08 3.90
N PHE A 113 9.88 20.88 4.14
CA PHE A 113 10.73 21.83 4.86
C PHE A 113 12.12 21.91 4.22
N ARG A 114 12.94 22.88 4.65
CA ARG A 114 14.21 23.28 4.00
C ARG A 114 14.03 23.78 2.56
N GLU A 115 13.30 24.88 2.46
CA GLU A 115 13.22 25.71 1.26
C GLU A 115 14.17 26.90 1.44
N ASP A 116 15.03 27.17 0.46
CA ASP A 116 15.90 28.35 0.44
C ASP A 116 15.60 29.17 -0.81
N LYS A 117 15.99 30.46 -0.86
CA LYS A 117 15.67 31.40 -1.95
C LYS A 117 16.07 30.90 -3.35
N TYR A 118 16.95 29.88 -3.42
CA TYR A 118 17.45 29.24 -4.64
C TYR A 118 17.31 27.71 -4.65
N LYS A 119 16.66 27.08 -3.65
CA LYS A 119 16.55 25.61 -3.56
C LYS A 119 15.11 25.18 -3.29
N ALA A 120 14.62 24.28 -4.15
CA ALA A 120 13.37 23.58 -3.95
C ALA A 120 13.39 22.79 -2.62
N PRO A 121 12.24 22.58 -1.97
CA PRO A 121 12.14 21.83 -0.72
C PRO A 121 12.77 20.44 -0.85
N GLN A 122 13.78 20.14 -0.02
CA GLN A 122 14.58 18.90 -0.14
C GLN A 122 14.14 17.83 0.85
N SER A 123 13.53 18.23 1.97
CA SER A 123 13.18 17.34 3.08
C SER A 123 11.67 17.36 3.29
N TYR A 124 11.11 16.21 3.65
CA TYR A 124 9.67 16.09 3.92
C TYR A 124 9.38 15.12 5.06
N VAL A 125 8.34 15.44 5.82
CA VAL A 125 7.68 14.53 6.76
C VAL A 125 6.35 14.16 6.14
N ASP A 126 6.12 12.87 5.94
CA ASP A 126 4.85 12.31 5.49
C ASP A 126 4.25 11.48 6.62
N PHE A 127 3.03 11.79 6.99
CA PHE A 127 2.25 11.03 7.93
C PHE A 127 0.94 10.62 7.27
N SER A 128 0.68 9.32 7.17
CA SER A 128 -0.55 8.80 6.59
C SER A 128 -1.22 7.82 7.53
N VAL A 129 -2.53 7.96 7.67
CA VAL A 129 -3.40 7.01 8.37
C VAL A 129 -4.42 6.52 7.38
N GLN A 130 -4.57 5.22 7.30
CA GLN A 130 -5.56 4.55 6.45
C GLN A 130 -6.31 3.53 7.27
N TYR A 131 -7.59 3.41 6.99
CA TYR A 131 -8.46 2.38 7.50
C TYR A 131 -8.89 1.51 6.34
N ARG A 132 -8.69 0.20 6.44
CA ARG A 132 -9.14 -0.78 5.46
C ARG A 132 -10.17 -1.69 6.10
N GLU A 133 -11.22 -1.93 5.34
CA GLU A 133 -12.27 -2.89 5.62
C GLU A 133 -12.06 -4.08 4.69
N LYS A 134 -12.23 -5.30 5.23
CA LYS A 134 -12.27 -6.49 4.39
C LYS A 134 -13.53 -6.48 3.55
N VAL A 135 -13.39 -6.78 2.26
CA VAL A 135 -14.52 -6.97 1.34
C VAL A 135 -14.74 -8.47 1.10
N PHE A 136 -13.67 -9.25 1.04
CA PHE A 136 -13.72 -10.71 0.86
C PHE A 136 -12.47 -11.40 1.43
N GLY A 137 -12.60 -12.67 1.80
CA GLY A 137 -11.50 -13.49 2.32
C GLY A 137 -11.32 -13.41 3.85
N ASP A 138 -10.08 -13.64 4.30
CA ASP A 138 -9.71 -13.70 5.72
C ASP A 138 -9.74 -12.32 6.41
N ASP A 139 -9.94 -12.33 7.74
CA ASP A 139 -9.93 -11.15 8.64
C ASP A 139 -8.60 -10.36 8.63
N ARG A 140 -7.59 -10.81 7.88
CA ARG A 140 -6.31 -10.11 7.74
C ARG A 140 -6.41 -8.86 6.85
N ALA A 141 -7.49 -8.73 6.06
CA ALA A 141 -7.68 -7.62 5.13
C ALA A 141 -8.27 -6.36 5.79
N GLU A 142 -8.66 -6.41 7.08
CA GLU A 142 -9.17 -5.25 7.82
C GLU A 142 -8.15 -4.70 8.83
N GLY A 143 -8.15 -3.39 9.05
CA GLY A 143 -7.31 -2.76 10.05
C GLY A 143 -7.01 -1.28 9.84
N VAL A 144 -6.45 -0.66 10.88
CA VAL A 144 -5.90 0.70 10.83
C VAL A 144 -4.40 0.60 10.59
N PHE A 145 -3.91 1.27 9.55
CA PHE A 145 -2.49 1.38 9.27
C PHE A 145 -2.06 2.84 9.37
N ALA A 146 -1.05 3.08 10.19
CA ALA A 146 -0.37 4.36 10.26
C ALA A 146 1.03 4.21 9.68
N ARG A 147 1.42 5.16 8.82
CA ARG A 147 2.75 5.24 8.22
C ARG A 147 3.32 6.63 8.49
N MET A 148 4.56 6.66 8.94
CA MET A 148 5.32 7.89 9.05
C MET A 148 6.63 7.70 8.27
N THR A 149 6.89 8.61 7.33
CA THR A 149 8.12 8.65 6.56
C THR A 149 8.81 9.99 6.78
N PHE A 150 10.06 9.92 7.18
CA PHE A 150 10.93 11.08 7.34
C PHE A 150 12.06 11.00 6.33
N SER A 151 12.16 12.02 5.48
CA SER A 151 13.25 12.18 4.52
C SER A 151 13.99 13.47 4.83
N TRP A 152 15.30 13.35 5.11
CA TRP A 152 16.18 14.47 5.47
C TRP A 152 17.14 14.81 4.35
#